data_AF-A0A822F8S1-F1
#
_entry.id   AF-A0A822F8S1-F1
#
_cell.length_a   1.000
_cell.length_b   1.000
_cell.length_c   1.000
_cell.angle_alpha   90.00
_cell.angle_beta   90.00
_cell.angle_gamma   90.00
#
_symmetry.space_group_name_H-M   'P 1'
#
loop_
_entity.id
_entity.type
_entity.pdbx_description
1 polymer ?
#
loop_
_entity_poly.entity_id
_entity_poly.type
_entity_poly.pdbx_seq_one_letter_code
_entity_poly.pdbx_strand_id
1 'polypeptide(L)'
;MACADKRVQAINELVNSCQIIKMYNWEKPMEERVHNLRLNELGSVLRASHLYGINMGLYFSSLSFISLATFGDYWLMSDYLKPVHNYSALTFFGFIRVSVTNYLLIAIKRFAEMLTASKRIDAFMRLTKIQERITPTTQIGTIAISMNNASFSWIELICLTNLTMNIESDTLVGL
;
A
#
# COMPACT_ATOMS: atom_id res chain seq x y z
N MET A 1 -0.05 -1.24 -6.68
CA MET A 1 -0.65 -1.94 -5.52
C MET A 1 -2.04 -1.41 -5.21
N ALA A 2 -2.23 -0.10 -4.96
CA ALA A 2 -3.55 0.46 -4.65
C ALA A 2 -4.70 0.13 -5.65
N CYS A 3 -4.44 0.06 -6.96
CA CYS A 3 -5.48 -0.33 -7.94
C CYS A 3 -5.93 -1.79 -7.80
N ALA A 4 -5.00 -2.69 -7.45
CA ALA A 4 -5.32 -4.10 -7.24
C ALA A 4 -6.12 -4.28 -5.95
N ASP A 5 -5.74 -3.59 -4.87
CA ASP A 5 -6.46 -3.62 -3.59
C ASP A 5 -7.92 -3.17 -3.76
N LYS A 6 -8.16 -2.09 -4.52
CA LYS A 6 -9.53 -1.63 -4.85
C LYS A 6 -10.35 -2.66 -5.61
N ARG A 7 -9.74 -3.38 -6.57
CA ARG A 7 -10.44 -4.45 -7.31
C ARG A 7 -10.79 -5.61 -6.38
N VAL A 8 -9.86 -6.04 -5.52
CA VAL A 8 -10.10 -7.12 -4.56
C VAL A 8 -11.19 -6.74 -3.57
N GLN A 9 -11.17 -5.50 -3.06
CA GLN A 9 -12.22 -4.98 -2.19
C GLN A 9 -13.59 -4.99 -2.88
N ALA A 10 -13.69 -4.49 -4.12
CA ALA A 10 -14.94 -4.47 -4.87
C ALA A 10 -15.49 -5.89 -5.14
N ILE A 11 -14.63 -6.86 -5.42
CA ILE A 11 -15.04 -8.26 -5.59
C ILE A 11 -15.52 -8.84 -4.25
N ASN A 12 -14.85 -8.51 -3.15
CA ASN A 12 -15.26 -8.95 -1.82
C ASN A 12 -16.65 -8.39 -1.45
N GLU A 13 -16.89 -7.09 -1.69
CA GLU A 13 -18.21 -6.45 -1.55
C GLU A 13 -19.29 -7.17 -2.38
N LEU A 14 -18.96 -7.52 -3.63
CA LEU A 14 -19.85 -8.21 -4.56
C LEU A 14 -20.21 -9.62 -4.05
N VAL A 15 -19.22 -10.40 -3.61
CA VAL A 15 -19.44 -11.76 -3.10
C VAL A 15 -20.30 -11.73 -1.84
N ASN A 16 -20.03 -10.81 -0.92
CA ASN A 16 -20.81 -10.65 0.30
C ASN A 16 -22.26 -10.22 0.03
N SER A 17 -22.51 -9.52 -1.08
CA SER A 17 -23.83 -8.98 -1.45
C SER A 17 -24.52 -9.74 -2.60
N CYS A 18 -24.09 -10.97 -2.91
CA CYS A 18 -24.51 -11.70 -4.11
C CYS A 18 -26.04 -11.89 -4.22
N GLN A 19 -26.72 -12.19 -3.11
CA GLN A 19 -28.17 -12.42 -3.09
C GLN A 19 -28.96 -11.16 -3.49
N ILE A 20 -28.55 -9.98 -2.99
CA ILE A 20 -29.17 -8.69 -3.31
C ILE A 20 -28.95 -8.36 -4.78
N ILE A 21 -27.74 -8.56 -5.28
CA ILE A 21 -27.38 -8.29 -6.67
C ILE A 21 -28.26 -9.10 -7.63
N LYS A 22 -28.49 -10.38 -7.34
CA LYS A 22 -29.39 -11.23 -8.13
C LYS A 22 -30.84 -10.77 -8.05
N MET A 23 -31.31 -10.40 -6.86
CA MET A 23 -32.70 -9.95 -6.67
C MET A 23 -33.02 -8.67 -7.47
N TYR A 24 -32.05 -7.77 -7.60
CA TYR A 24 -32.20 -6.49 -8.32
C TYR A 24 -31.62 -6.50 -9.75
N ASN A 25 -31.16 -7.65 -10.26
CA ASN A 25 -30.50 -7.78 -11.57
C ASN A 25 -29.33 -6.79 -11.79
N TRP A 26 -28.58 -6.46 -10.73
CA TRP A 26 -27.44 -5.54 -10.77
C TRP A 26 -26.13 -6.18 -11.29
N GLU A 27 -26.20 -7.34 -11.93
CA GLU A 27 -25.03 -8.06 -12.42
C GLU A 27 -24.24 -7.25 -13.45
N LYS A 28 -24.92 -6.67 -14.45
CA LYS A 28 -24.30 -5.84 -15.49
C LYS A 28 -23.58 -4.59 -14.96
N PRO A 29 -24.21 -3.73 -14.13
CA PRO A 29 -23.52 -2.56 -13.59
C PRO A 29 -22.35 -2.93 -12.67
N MET A 30 -22.44 -4.06 -11.95
CA MET A 30 -21.32 -4.55 -11.14
C MET A 30 -20.16 -5.09 -11.98
N GLU A 31 -20.46 -5.80 -13.07
CA GLU A 31 -19.47 -6.23 -14.06
C GLU A 31 -18.72 -5.04 -14.64
N GLU A 32 -19.44 -4.00 -15.07
CA GLU A 32 -18.83 -2.78 -15.62
C GLU A 32 -17.95 -2.07 -14.58
N ARG A 33 -18.38 -2.00 -13.31
CA ARG A 33 -17.56 -1.44 -12.21
C ARG A 33 -16.26 -2.21 -12.04
N VAL A 34 -16.29 -3.54 -12.03
CA VAL A 34 -15.07 -4.37 -11.91
C VAL A 34 -14.19 -4.26 -13.15
N HIS A 35 -14.79 -4.19 -14.34
CA HIS A 35 -14.06 -4.02 -15.59
C HIS A 35 -13.29 -2.69 -15.62
N ASN A 36 -13.93 -1.58 -15.22
CA ASN A 36 -13.28 -0.28 -15.12
C ASN A 36 -12.11 -0.29 -14.11
N LEU A 37 -12.27 -0.96 -12.96
CA LEU A 37 -11.17 -1.15 -12.00
C LEU A 37 -10.02 -1.97 -12.61
N ARG A 38 -10.34 -2.99 -13.42
CA ARG A 38 -9.35 -3.81 -14.12
C ARG A 38 -8.57 -3.01 -15.16
N LEU A 39 -9.22 -2.16 -15.95
CA LEU A 39 -8.54 -1.28 -16.90
C LEU A 39 -7.56 -0.32 -16.22
N ASN A 40 -7.96 0.26 -15.09
CA ASN A 40 -7.08 1.12 -14.30
C ASN A 40 -5.88 0.37 -13.71
N GLU A 41 -6.09 -0.87 -13.25
CA GLU A 41 -5.01 -1.76 -12.80
C GLU A 41 -4.02 -2.03 -13.95
N LEU A 42 -4.54 -2.46 -15.11
CA LEU A 42 -3.74 -2.76 -16.29
C LEU A 42 -2.95 -1.55 -16.79
N GLY A 43 -3.55 -0.35 -16.80
CA GLY A 43 -2.85 0.88 -17.16
C GLY A 43 -1.66 1.18 -16.25
N SER A 44 -1.80 0.95 -14.93
CA SER A 44 -0.69 1.09 -13.99
C SER A 44 0.39 0.02 -14.21
N VAL A 45 0.01 -1.22 -14.49
CA VAL A 45 0.95 -2.32 -14.75
C VAL A 45 1.71 -2.07 -16.05
N LEU A 46 1.03 -1.60 -17.10
CA LEU A 46 1.65 -1.30 -18.39
C LEU A 46 2.69 -0.19 -18.29
N ARG A 47 2.37 0.90 -17.58
CA ARG A 47 3.35 1.99 -17.34
C ARG A 47 4.59 1.49 -16.61
N ALA A 48 4.41 0.65 -15.59
CA ALA A 48 5.52 0.06 -14.85
C ALA A 48 6.35 -0.89 -15.74
N SER A 49 5.68 -1.70 -16.57
CA SER A 49 6.35 -2.59 -17.54
C SER A 49 7.13 -1.79 -18.59
N HIS A 50 6.61 -0.67 -19.07
CA HIS A 50 7.30 0.19 -20.02
C HIS A 50 8.57 0.81 -19.41
N LEU A 51 8.47 1.35 -18.18
CA LEU A 51 9.63 1.84 -17.43
C LEU A 51 10.69 0.75 -17.22
N TYR A 52 10.26 -0.46 -16.89
CA TYR A 52 11.15 -1.60 -16.74
C TYR A 52 11.83 -1.97 -18.07
N GLY A 53 11.08 -1.97 -19.18
CA GLY A 53 11.61 -2.21 -20.52
C GLY A 53 12.65 -1.16 -20.93
N ILE A 54 12.38 0.13 -20.69
CA ILE A 54 13.34 1.22 -20.94
C ILE A 54 14.61 1.01 -20.11
N ASN A 55 14.47 0.67 -18.82
CA ASN A 55 15.60 0.42 -17.94
C ASN A 55 16.47 -0.75 -18.42
N MET A 56 15.85 -1.85 -18.86
CA MET A 56 16.57 -2.97 -19.48
C MET A 56 17.26 -2.55 -20.79
N GLY A 57 16.59 -1.76 -21.63
CA GLY A 57 17.19 -1.23 -22.86
C GLY A 57 18.43 -0.37 -22.59
N LEU A 58 18.36 0.50 -21.57
CA LEU A 58 19.51 1.29 -21.09
C LEU A 58 20.63 0.40 -20.56
N TYR A 59 20.29 -0.66 -19.81
CA TYR A 59 21.28 -1.61 -19.32
C TYR A 59 22.07 -2.27 -20.46
N PHE A 60 21.38 -2.79 -21.48
CA PHE A 60 22.04 -3.42 -22.63
C PHE A 60 22.84 -2.44 -23.48
N SER A 61 22.32 -1.23 -23.71
CA SER A 61 22.99 -0.23 -24.56
C SER A 61 24.13 0.51 -23.86
N SER A 62 24.14 0.58 -22.53
CA SER A 62 25.13 1.35 -21.77
C SER A 62 26.58 0.90 -22.02
N LEU A 63 26.84 -0.40 -22.23
CA LEU A 63 28.20 -0.89 -22.55
C LEU A 63 28.71 -0.32 -23.85
N SER A 64 27.85 -0.28 -24.87
CA SER A 64 28.18 0.26 -26.19
C SER A 64 28.45 1.75 -26.12
N PHE A 65 27.66 2.51 -25.35
CA PHE A 65 27.92 3.93 -25.13
C PHE A 65 29.23 4.20 -24.39
N ILE A 66 29.51 3.44 -23.33
CA ILE A 66 30.76 3.56 -22.57
C ILE A 66 31.97 3.20 -23.45
N SER A 67 31.86 2.12 -24.22
CA SER A 67 32.87 1.67 -25.17
C SER A 67 33.14 2.75 -26.22
N LEU A 68 32.09 3.30 -26.83
CA LEU A 68 32.21 4.34 -27.85
C LEU A 68 32.80 5.64 -27.29
N ALA A 69 32.41 6.04 -26.09
CA ALA A 69 33.00 7.20 -25.42
C ALA A 69 34.49 6.97 -25.12
N THR A 70 34.84 5.80 -24.60
CA THR A 70 36.23 5.46 -24.25
C THR A 70 37.11 5.39 -25.50
N PHE A 71 36.72 4.63 -26.51
CA PHE A 71 37.49 4.52 -27.76
C PHE A 71 37.46 5.81 -28.59
N GLY A 72 36.35 6.56 -28.53
CA GLY A 72 36.21 7.84 -29.23
C GLY A 72 37.12 8.91 -28.66
N ASP A 73 37.19 9.06 -27.34
CA ASP A 73 38.09 9.99 -26.67
C ASP A 73 39.56 9.66 -26.96
N TYR A 74 39.90 8.37 -26.93
CA TYR A 74 41.24 7.90 -27.29
C TYR A 74 41.61 8.12 -28.74
N TRP A 75 40.67 7.99 -29.67
CA TRP A 75 40.90 8.32 -31.07
C TRP A 75 41.20 9.81 -31.26
N LEU A 76 40.50 10.69 -30.55
CA LEU A 76 40.72 12.14 -30.64
C LEU A 76 42.04 12.60 -30.02
N MET A 77 42.48 11.98 -28.93
CA MET A 77 43.73 12.34 -28.25
C MET A 77 44.99 11.94 -29.03
N SER A 78 44.86 11.20 -30.14
CA SER A 78 45.96 10.77 -31.02
C SER A 78 47.11 10.04 -30.28
N ASP A 79 46.82 9.51 -29.09
CA ASP A 79 47.76 8.80 -28.24
C ASP A 79 47.70 7.30 -28.54
N TYR A 80 48.85 6.65 -28.70
CA TYR A 80 48.92 5.20 -28.94
C TYR A 80 48.66 4.46 -27.64
N LEU A 81 47.40 4.13 -27.39
CA LEU A 81 47.05 3.40 -26.17
C LEU A 81 47.41 1.93 -26.21
N LYS A 82 48.10 1.49 -25.16
CA LYS A 82 48.32 0.08 -24.84
C LYS A 82 46.94 -0.58 -24.62
N PRO A 83 46.58 -1.61 -25.41
CA PRO A 83 45.28 -2.29 -25.32
C PRO A 83 44.91 -2.79 -23.92
N VAL A 84 45.92 -3.08 -23.10
CA VAL A 84 45.79 -3.54 -21.72
C VAL A 84 45.00 -2.55 -20.84
N HIS A 85 45.27 -1.24 -20.94
CA HIS A 85 44.60 -0.25 -20.09
C HIS A 85 43.13 -0.07 -20.47
N ASN A 86 42.80 -0.14 -21.77
CA ASN A 86 41.43 0.00 -22.26
C ASN A 86 40.56 -1.19 -21.85
N TYR A 87 41.12 -2.40 -21.93
CA TYR A 87 40.41 -3.60 -21.51
C TYR A 87 40.14 -3.62 -20.00
N SER A 88 41.10 -3.18 -19.19
CA SER A 88 40.91 -3.03 -17.75
C SER A 88 39.82 -2.00 -17.40
N ALA A 89 39.79 -0.84 -18.07
CA ALA A 89 38.77 0.18 -17.87
C ALA A 89 37.36 -0.32 -18.26
N LEU A 90 37.24 -0.99 -19.42
CA LEU A 90 35.96 -1.56 -19.88
C LEU A 90 35.41 -2.61 -18.91
N THR A 91 36.30 -3.44 -18.36
CA THR A 91 35.95 -4.43 -17.34
C THR A 91 35.44 -3.77 -16.05
N PHE A 92 36.12 -2.72 -15.60
CA PHE A 92 35.71 -1.95 -14.41
C PHE A 92 34.34 -1.27 -14.60
N PHE A 93 34.10 -0.67 -15.77
CA PHE A 93 32.79 -0.12 -16.12
C PHE A 93 31.70 -1.19 -16.21
N GLY A 94 32.04 -2.41 -16.62
CA GLY A 94 31.15 -3.56 -16.56
C GLY A 94 30.65 -3.84 -15.13
N PHE A 95 31.56 -3.84 -14.14
CA PHE A 95 31.19 -4.02 -12.73
C PHE A 95 30.33 -2.87 -12.20
N ILE A 96 30.73 -1.62 -12.46
CA ILE A 96 29.98 -0.44 -12.02
C ILE A 96 28.56 -0.44 -12.60
N ARG A 97 28.40 -0.80 -13.88
CA ARG A 97 27.09 -0.84 -14.53
C ARG A 97 26.12 -1.75 -13.80
N VAL A 98 26.54 -2.96 -13.44
CA VAL A 98 25.69 -3.90 -12.71
C VAL A 98 25.31 -3.31 -11.36
N SER A 99 26.27 -2.71 -10.65
CA SER A 99 26.01 -2.11 -9.35
C SER A 99 25.06 -0.90 -9.38
N VAL A 100 25.26 0.01 -10.33
CA VAL A 100 24.48 1.25 -10.43
C VAL A 100 23.13 1.00 -11.09
N THR A 101 23.06 0.15 -12.12
CA THR A 101 21.81 -0.01 -12.88
C THR A 101 20.86 -1.01 -12.23
N ASN A 102 21.37 -2.10 -11.63
CA ASN A 102 20.49 -3.09 -11.02
C ASN A 102 20.32 -2.84 -9.52
N TYR A 103 21.41 -2.85 -8.74
CA TYR A 103 21.29 -2.84 -7.28
C TYR A 103 20.76 -1.51 -6.74
N LEU A 104 21.22 -0.37 -7.27
CA LEU A 104 20.77 0.94 -6.80
C LEU A 104 19.28 1.19 -7.09
N LEU A 105 18.81 0.86 -8.30
CA LEU A 105 17.39 1.00 -8.65
C LEU A 105 16.49 0.09 -7.80
N ILE A 106 16.92 -1.15 -7.56
CA ILE A 106 16.21 -2.06 -6.64
C ILE A 106 16.20 -1.48 -5.23
N ALA A 107 17.34 -0.98 -4.74
CA ALA A 107 17.45 -0.40 -3.41
C ALA A 107 16.50 0.79 -3.23
N ILE A 108 16.44 1.72 -4.20
CA ILE A 108 15.50 2.86 -4.17
C ILE A 108 14.05 2.37 -4.09
N LYS A 109 13.68 1.39 -4.92
CA LYS A 109 12.32 0.83 -4.90
C LYS A 109 11.98 0.22 -3.54
N ARG A 110 12.88 -0.61 -2.98
CA ARG A 110 12.70 -1.24 -1.68
C ARG A 110 12.63 -0.23 -0.54
N PHE A 111 13.46 0.81 -0.62
CA PHE A 111 13.45 1.89 0.36
C PHE A 111 12.12 2.64 0.35
N ALA A 112 11.58 2.94 -0.84
CA ALA A 112 10.25 3.56 -0.97
C ALA A 112 9.14 2.66 -0.39
N GLU A 113 9.17 1.35 -0.69
CA GLU A 113 8.24 0.37 -0.10
C GLU A 113 8.35 0.36 1.44
N MET A 114 9.57 0.29 1.98
CA MET A 114 9.83 0.32 3.42
C MET A 114 9.30 1.59 4.09
N LEU A 115 9.50 2.77 3.49
CA LEU A 115 8.99 4.03 4.03
C LEU A 115 7.46 4.02 4.14
N THR A 116 6.77 3.52 3.11
CA THR A 116 5.30 3.42 3.16
C THR A 116 4.82 2.41 4.20
N ALA A 117 5.52 1.28 4.37
CA ALA A 117 5.22 0.30 5.40
C ALA A 117 5.44 0.88 6.81
N SER A 118 6.56 1.57 7.03
CA SER A 118 6.87 2.23 8.30
C SER A 118 5.81 3.25 8.68
N LYS A 119 5.35 4.09 7.74
CA LYS A 119 4.23 5.02 7.97
C LYS A 119 2.94 4.34 8.40
N ARG A 120 2.60 3.19 7.80
CA ARG A 120 1.41 2.41 8.18
C ARG A 120 1.52 1.86 9.59
N ILE A 121 2.71 1.37 9.97
CA ILE A 121 2.97 0.86 11.32
C ILE A 121 2.88 2.00 12.35
N ASP A 122 3.47 3.16 12.07
CA ASP A 122 3.38 4.34 12.94
C ASP A 122 1.93 4.80 13.12
N ALA A 123 1.16 4.88 12.02
CA ALA A 123 -0.26 5.19 12.08
C ALA A 123 -1.06 4.20 12.93
N PHE A 124 -0.75 2.89 12.82
CA PHE A 124 -1.38 1.85 13.63
C PHE A 124 -1.02 1.98 15.12
N MET A 125 0.25 2.25 15.46
CA MET A 125 0.68 2.42 16.85
C MET A 125 0.06 3.67 17.51
N ARG A 126 -0.26 4.70 16.72
CA ARG A 126 -0.93 5.92 17.19
C ARG A 126 -2.44 5.81 17.30
N LEU A 127 -3.05 4.68 16.91
CA LEU A 127 -4.48 4.46 17.15
C LEU A 127 -4.76 4.58 18.64
N THR A 128 -5.68 5.47 18.99
CA THR A 128 -6.12 5.68 20.37
C THR A 128 -6.72 4.36 20.87
N LYS A 129 -6.03 3.70 21.80
CA LYS A 129 -6.60 2.56 22.51
C LYS A 129 -7.81 3.08 23.27
N ILE A 130 -8.97 2.47 23.06
CA ILE A 130 -10.16 2.73 23.88
C ILE A 130 -9.73 2.44 25.31
N GLN A 131 -9.59 3.48 26.14
CA GLN A 131 -9.30 3.29 27.55
C GLN A 131 -10.56 2.72 28.19
N GLU A 132 -10.57 1.41 28.42
CA GLU A 132 -11.52 0.79 29.32
C GLU A 132 -11.26 1.36 30.72
N ARG A 133 -11.96 2.44 31.07
CA ARG A 133 -11.98 2.97 32.43
C ARG A 133 -12.87 2.06 33.28
N ILE A 134 -12.37 0.88 33.59
CA ILE A 134 -12.99 -0.01 34.57
C ILE A 134 -12.54 0.48 35.94
N THR A 135 -13.30 1.40 36.52
CA THR A 135 -13.18 1.65 37.97
C THR A 135 -13.77 0.44 38.69
N PRO A 136 -13.03 -0.24 39.57
CA PRO A 136 -13.62 -1.27 40.42
C PRO A 136 -14.59 -0.58 41.38
N THR A 137 -15.87 -0.56 41.02
CA THR A 137 -16.92 -0.11 41.92
C THR A 137 -17.30 -1.28 42.80
N THR A 138 -16.91 -1.22 44.08
CA THR A 138 -17.45 -2.10 45.12
C THR A 138 -18.91 -1.70 45.35
N GLN A 139 -19.84 -2.21 44.55
CA GLN A 139 -21.27 -1.96 44.77
C GLN A 139 -21.79 -2.92 45.84
N ILE A 140 -22.08 -2.37 47.01
CA ILE A 140 -22.91 -3.00 48.04
C ILE A 140 -24.32 -2.42 47.82
N GLY A 141 -25.14 -3.05 46.97
CA GLY A 141 -26.50 -2.59 46.65
C GLY A 141 -27.23 -3.52 45.67
N THR A 142 -28.56 -3.40 45.60
CA THR A 142 -29.48 -4.19 44.74
C THR A 142 -29.51 -3.78 43.27
N ILE A 143 -28.75 -2.76 42.86
CA ILE A 143 -28.74 -2.23 41.49
C ILE A 143 -27.52 -2.78 40.75
N ALA A 144 -27.74 -3.52 39.65
CA ALA A 144 -26.69 -4.17 38.88
C ALA A 144 -26.16 -3.29 37.73
N ILE A 145 -27.01 -2.48 37.10
CA ILE A 145 -26.63 -1.57 36.02
C ILE A 145 -27.32 -0.23 36.26
N SER A 146 -26.54 0.85 36.33
CA SER A 146 -27.07 2.22 36.40
C SER A 146 -26.42 3.07 35.31
N MET A 147 -27.26 3.67 34.48
CA MET A 147 -26.91 4.66 33.47
C MET A 147 -27.66 5.93 33.84
N ASN A 148 -26.97 7.06 33.96
CA ASN A 148 -27.60 8.34 34.26
C ASN A 148 -27.19 9.37 33.21
N ASN A 149 -28.18 9.90 32.49
CA ASN A 149 -28.01 10.89 31.45
C ASN A 149 -26.90 10.56 30.43
N ALA A 150 -26.78 9.27 30.08
CA ALA A 150 -25.70 8.79 29.21
C ALA A 150 -25.98 9.15 27.75
N SER A 151 -24.93 9.56 27.04
CA SER A 151 -25.00 9.84 25.60
C SER A 151 -23.95 9.00 24.87
N PHE A 152 -24.33 8.39 23.74
CA PHE A 152 -23.47 7.48 22.97
C PHE A 152 -23.40 7.91 21.51
N SER A 153 -22.18 7.82 20.95
CA SER A 153 -21.88 8.11 19.55
C SER A 153 -20.92 7.05 19.00
N TRP A 154 -21.19 6.56 17.79
CA TRP A 154 -20.28 5.65 17.08
C TRP A 154 -19.15 6.38 16.34
N ILE A 155 -19.40 7.64 15.98
CA ILE A 155 -18.46 8.51 15.25
C ILE A 155 -18.49 9.87 15.96
N GLU A 156 -18.99 10.92 15.30
CA GLU A 156 -19.11 12.28 15.82
C GLU A 156 -20.58 12.74 15.97
N LEU A 157 -21.53 12.00 15.39
CA LEU A 157 -22.95 12.22 15.66
C LEU A 157 -23.39 11.43 16.89
N ILE A 158 -24.08 12.13 17.79
CA ILE A 158 -24.70 11.54 18.97
C ILE A 158 -25.92 10.74 18.51
N CYS A 159 -25.88 9.42 18.69
CA CYS A 159 -26.97 8.53 18.29
C CYS A 159 -27.98 8.31 19.42
N LEU A 160 -27.53 8.35 20.67
CA LEU A 160 -28.36 8.21 21.86
C LEU A 160 -28.04 9.37 22.81
N THR A 161 -29.06 10.06 23.29
CA THR A 161 -28.96 11.17 24.24
C THR A 161 -29.78 10.91 25.49
N ASN A 162 -29.27 11.32 26.65
CA ASN A 162 -29.98 11.39 27.91
C ASN A 162 -30.57 10.05 28.40
N LEU A 163 -29.87 8.95 28.16
CA LEU A 163 -30.33 7.62 28.56
C LEU A 163 -30.16 7.44 30.08
N THR A 164 -31.28 7.30 30.78
CA THR A 164 -31.31 7.07 32.23
C THR A 164 -32.02 5.75 32.49
N MET A 165 -31.28 4.78 33.03
CA MET A 165 -31.75 3.41 33.23
C MET A 165 -31.12 2.84 34.50
N ASN A 166 -31.94 2.31 35.40
CA ASN A 166 -31.50 1.57 36.58
C ASN A 166 -32.10 0.16 36.51
N ILE A 167 -31.26 -0.86 36.51
CA ILE A 167 -31.65 -2.28 36.49
C ILE A 167 -31.25 -2.91 37.82
N GLU A 168 -32.20 -3.53 38.49
CA GLU A 168 -31.96 -4.29 39.73
C GLU A 168 -31.38 -5.68 39.43
N SER A 169 -30.55 -6.20 40.34
CA SER A 169 -30.07 -7.57 40.28
C SER A 169 -31.26 -8.53 40.30
N ASP A 170 -31.30 -9.46 39.33
CA ASP A 170 -32.34 -10.49 39.13
C ASP A 170 -33.60 -10.05 38.35
N THR A 171 -33.56 -8.89 37.67
CA THR A 171 -34.64 -8.43 36.78
C THR A 171 -34.24 -8.43 35.29
N LEU A 172 -35.14 -8.92 34.43
CA LEU A 172 -34.98 -8.85 32.97
C LEU A 172 -35.77 -7.67 32.44
N VAL A 173 -35.09 -6.72 31.81
CA VAL A 173 -35.73 -5.60 31.10
C VAL A 173 -35.67 -5.88 29.60
N GLY A 174 -36.83 -5.94 28.95
CA GLY A 174 -36.93 -5.97 27.49
C GLY A 174 -36.75 -4.56 26.93
N LEU A 175 -35.87 -4.42 25.94
CA LEU A 175 -35.70 -3.21 25.13
C LEU A 175 -36.58 -3.30 23.87
#